data_AF-A0A9N9I7V0-F1
#
_entry.id   AF-A0A9N9I7V0-F1
#
_cell.length_a   1.000
_cell.length_b   1.000
_cell.length_c   1.000
_cell.angle_alpha   90.00
_cell.angle_beta   90.00
_cell.angle_gamma   90.00
#
_symmetry.space_group_name_H-M   'P 1'
#
loop_
_entity.id
_entity.type
_entity.pdbx_description
1 polymer ?
#
loop_
_entity_poly.entity_id
_entity_poly.type
_entity_poly.pdbx_seq_one_letter_code
_entity_poly.pdbx_strand_id
1 'polypeptide(L)'
;MNFEEIEEQDGARFSWNVFPASRLDATRTVVPISCLYTPLKEREDLPPIYYEPVACKAPCRAILNPYWYAIFDLNLSENNASLVVLRNAFPPHYKDISATNLPAELLPKYTTIEYTLNRAPQVPPIFLFVVDTCLEDDDLKALKDSLVVSLSLLPPHALVGLITFGTMSQVHELGYSECPKSYVFRGTKEYTPKQVQDMLGLRPQVQRPGQPGVPPNMGASRFLLPVQQCEFILTSILEQLQRDPWP
;
A
#
# COMPACT_ATOMS: atom_id res chain seq x y z
N MET A 1 -9.19 6.86 -32.94
CA MET A 1 -8.37 6.59 -31.74
C MET A 1 -8.01 5.13 -31.79
N ASN A 2 -6.72 4.83 -31.81
CA ASN A 2 -6.25 3.46 -31.66
C ASN A 2 -6.47 3.07 -30.19
N PHE A 3 -6.95 1.86 -29.93
CA PHE A 3 -7.20 1.40 -28.55
C PHE A 3 -5.91 1.27 -27.75
N GLU A 4 -4.79 1.02 -28.45
CA GLU A 4 -3.45 0.93 -27.88
C GLU A 4 -2.98 2.28 -27.33
N GLU A 5 -3.30 3.39 -28.00
CA GLU A 5 -2.93 4.75 -27.54
C GLU A 5 -3.62 5.09 -26.22
N ILE A 6 -4.90 4.73 -26.07
CA ILE A 6 -5.67 4.95 -24.82
C ILE A 6 -5.12 4.07 -23.71
N GLU A 7 -4.81 2.80 -24.03
CA GLU A 7 -4.21 1.89 -23.07
C GLU A 7 -2.82 2.38 -22.63
N GLU A 8 -2.01 2.91 -23.55
CA GLU A 8 -0.70 3.52 -23.26
C GLU A 8 -0.81 4.74 -22.35
N GLN A 9 -1.74 5.65 -22.67
CA GLN A 9 -1.93 6.90 -21.95
C GLN A 9 -2.58 6.67 -20.57
N ASP A 10 -3.72 5.97 -20.50
CA ASP A 10 -4.54 5.91 -19.30
C ASP A 10 -4.50 4.56 -18.58
N GLY A 11 -3.82 3.55 -19.15
CA GLY A 11 -3.82 2.20 -18.58
C GLY A 11 -5.20 1.56 -18.57
N ALA A 12 -6.12 2.04 -19.42
CA ALA A 12 -7.52 1.65 -19.45
C ALA A 12 -7.87 1.00 -20.79
N ARG A 13 -8.50 -0.18 -20.74
CA ARG A 13 -8.97 -0.90 -21.93
C ARG A 13 -10.42 -1.28 -21.78
N PHE A 14 -11.28 -0.68 -22.60
CA PHE A 14 -12.71 -0.94 -22.59
C PHE A 14 -13.12 -2.05 -23.56
N SER A 15 -14.16 -2.80 -23.20
CA SER A 15 -14.85 -3.71 -24.12
C SER A 15 -15.56 -2.97 -25.26
N TRP A 16 -16.06 -1.76 -24.97
CA TRP A 16 -16.70 -0.86 -25.92
C TRP A 16 -16.19 0.56 -25.69
N ASN A 17 -15.60 1.20 -26.70
CA ASN A 17 -15.15 2.60 -26.59
C ASN A 17 -16.23 3.62 -26.99
N VAL A 18 -17.36 3.12 -27.47
CA VAL A 18 -18.58 3.91 -27.74
C VAL A 18 -19.71 3.19 -27.04
N PHE A 19 -20.34 3.88 -26.09
CA PHE A 19 -21.41 3.28 -25.30
C PHE A 19 -22.76 3.38 -26.02
N PRO A 20 -23.63 2.37 -25.87
CA PRO A 20 -25.01 2.44 -26.33
C PRO A 20 -25.74 3.59 -25.61
N ALA A 21 -26.51 4.36 -26.38
CA ALA A 21 -27.25 5.52 -25.86
C ALA A 21 -28.44 5.14 -24.95
N SER A 22 -28.92 3.88 -25.05
CA SER A 22 -30.07 3.39 -24.29
C SER A 22 -29.73 2.12 -23.51
N ARG A 23 -30.41 1.93 -22.37
CA ARG A 23 -30.29 0.71 -21.57
C ARG A 23 -30.76 -0.53 -22.33
N LEU A 24 -31.74 -0.38 -23.22
CA LEU A 24 -32.24 -1.47 -24.06
C LEU A 24 -31.14 -1.99 -25.00
N ASP A 25 -30.39 -1.07 -25.62
CA ASP A 25 -29.28 -1.42 -26.51
C ASP A 25 -28.11 -2.02 -25.71
N ALA A 26 -27.85 -1.52 -24.50
CA ALA A 26 -26.88 -2.12 -23.58
C ALA A 26 -27.25 -3.54 -23.14
N THR A 27 -28.54 -3.87 -23.00
CA THR A 27 -28.95 -5.26 -22.71
C THR A 27 -28.84 -6.17 -23.92
N ARG A 28 -28.80 -5.62 -25.14
CA ARG A 28 -28.62 -6.38 -26.38
C ARG A 28 -27.15 -6.64 -26.71
N THR A 29 -26.22 -5.86 -26.17
CA THR A 29 -24.79 -6.14 -26.28
C THR A 29 -24.44 -7.37 -25.45
N VAL A 30 -24.06 -8.46 -26.12
CA VAL A 30 -23.70 -9.75 -25.49
C VAL A 30 -22.51 -9.60 -24.53
N VAL A 31 -21.56 -8.72 -24.88
CA VAL A 31 -20.41 -8.38 -24.04
C VAL A 31 -20.77 -7.15 -23.19
N PRO A 32 -20.64 -7.21 -21.85
CA PRO A 32 -20.94 -6.07 -21.00
C PRO A 32 -19.96 -4.91 -21.24
N ILE A 33 -20.40 -3.69 -20.94
CA ILE A 33 -19.53 -2.52 -20.88
C ILE A 33 -18.64 -2.68 -19.65
N SER A 34 -17.35 -2.92 -19.86
CA SER A 34 -16.36 -3.14 -18.82
C SER A 34 -15.04 -2.51 -19.22
N CYS A 35 -14.17 -2.28 -18.23
CA CYS A 35 -12.83 -1.74 -18.41
C CYS A 35 -11.84 -2.58 -17.60
N LEU A 36 -10.72 -2.94 -18.23
CA LEU A 36 -9.52 -3.38 -17.53
C LEU A 36 -8.67 -2.15 -17.26
N TYR A 37 -8.37 -1.90 -15.98
CA TYR A 37 -7.65 -0.71 -15.55
C TYR A 37 -6.40 -1.09 -14.75
N THR A 38 -5.26 -0.51 -15.14
CA THR A 38 -3.97 -0.66 -14.46
C THR A 38 -3.64 0.65 -13.73
N PRO A 39 -4.02 0.81 -12.45
CA PRO A 39 -3.88 2.08 -11.72
C PRO A 39 -2.44 2.53 -11.51
N LEU A 40 -1.51 1.59 -11.35
CA LEU A 40 -0.08 1.85 -11.15
C LEU A 40 0.70 1.52 -12.42
N LYS A 41 0.25 2.03 -13.56
CA LYS A 41 0.96 1.87 -14.82
C LYS A 41 2.20 2.77 -14.82
N GLU A 42 3.35 2.19 -15.11
CA GLU A 42 4.61 2.93 -15.20
C GLU A 42 4.57 3.91 -16.38
N ARG A 43 4.80 5.19 -16.08
CA ARG A 43 4.75 6.33 -17.01
C ARG A 43 5.98 7.19 -16.78
N GLU A 44 7.06 6.96 -17.52
CA GLU A 44 8.31 7.74 -17.39
C GLU A 44 8.14 9.20 -17.87
N ASP A 45 7.15 9.46 -18.71
CA ASP A 45 6.93 10.76 -19.35
C ASP A 45 6.14 11.76 -18.49
N LEU A 46 5.58 11.32 -17.36
CA LEU A 46 4.83 12.14 -16.40
C LEU A 46 5.41 12.00 -14.99
N PRO A 47 6.21 12.97 -14.52
CA PRO A 47 6.68 12.97 -13.15
C PRO A 47 5.52 13.23 -12.16
N PRO A 48 5.61 12.71 -10.93
CA PRO A 48 4.62 12.95 -9.89
C PRO A 48 4.59 14.43 -9.50
N ILE A 49 3.40 14.88 -9.11
CA ILE A 49 3.16 16.28 -8.79
C ILE A 49 3.10 16.50 -7.28
N TYR A 50 3.79 17.54 -6.79
CA TYR A 50 3.98 17.82 -5.37
C TYR A 50 3.02 18.91 -4.83
N TYR A 51 1.72 18.78 -5.10
CA TYR A 51 0.69 19.61 -4.48
C TYR A 51 -0.59 18.82 -4.22
N GLU A 52 -1.48 19.38 -3.41
CA GLU A 52 -2.74 18.73 -3.06
C GLU A 52 -3.76 18.79 -4.20
N PRO A 53 -4.46 17.68 -4.50
CA PRO A 53 -5.47 17.66 -5.55
C PRO A 53 -6.65 18.57 -5.21
N VAL A 54 -7.17 19.29 -6.21
CA VAL A 54 -8.38 20.09 -6.05
C VAL A 54 -9.60 19.19 -6.12
N ALA A 55 -10.25 19.00 -4.98
CA ALA A 55 -11.48 18.22 -4.89
C ALA A 55 -12.73 19.10 -5.04
N CYS A 56 -13.72 18.58 -5.76
CA CYS A 56 -15.06 19.12 -5.83
C CYS A 56 -15.73 19.10 -4.44
N LYS A 57 -16.52 20.13 -4.13
CA LYS A 57 -17.28 20.17 -2.87
C LYS A 57 -18.23 18.96 -2.73
N ALA A 58 -18.53 18.63 -1.47
CA ALA A 58 -19.47 17.57 -1.15
C ALA A 58 -20.86 17.86 -1.77
N PRO A 59 -21.56 16.84 -2.29
CA PRO A 59 -21.32 15.40 -2.12
C PRO A 59 -20.38 14.75 -3.15
N CYS A 60 -19.91 15.47 -4.17
CA CYS A 60 -19.23 14.90 -5.34
C CYS A 60 -17.81 14.42 -5.06
N ARG A 61 -16.94 15.24 -4.45
CA ARG A 61 -15.53 14.91 -4.12
C ARG A 61 -14.66 14.41 -5.29
N ALA A 62 -15.11 14.60 -6.54
CA ALA A 62 -14.30 14.31 -7.72
C ALA A 62 -13.07 15.23 -7.77
N ILE A 63 -11.95 14.71 -8.27
CA ILE A 63 -10.70 15.47 -8.43
C ILE A 63 -10.77 16.25 -9.75
N LEU A 64 -10.15 17.44 -9.78
CA LEU A 64 -10.03 18.22 -11.00
C LEU A 64 -9.34 17.41 -12.10
N ASN A 65 -9.89 17.46 -13.31
CA ASN A 65 -9.39 16.72 -14.45
C ASN A 65 -9.50 17.57 -15.72
N PRO A 66 -8.86 17.17 -16.85
CA PRO A 66 -8.96 17.93 -18.09
C PRO A 66 -10.41 18.07 -18.56
N TYR A 67 -11.25 17.06 -18.41
CA TYR A 67 -12.64 17.15 -18.86
C TYR A 67 -13.52 18.17 -18.10
N TRP A 68 -12.98 18.83 -17.07
CA TRP A 68 -13.66 19.89 -16.32
C TRP A 68 -13.95 21.14 -17.16
N TYR A 69 -13.09 21.52 -18.11
CA TYR A 69 -13.32 22.69 -18.98
C TYR A 69 -14.42 22.45 -20.02
N ALA A 70 -14.72 21.20 -20.39
CA ALA A 70 -15.84 20.89 -21.27
C ALA A 70 -17.20 21.25 -20.62
N ILE A 71 -17.22 21.48 -19.31
CA ILE A 71 -18.37 21.92 -18.51
C ILE A 71 -18.28 23.43 -18.18
N PHE A 72 -17.07 24.01 -18.19
CA PHE A 72 -16.79 25.43 -17.93
C PHE A 72 -16.39 26.14 -19.22
N ASP A 73 -17.38 26.52 -20.01
CA ASP A 73 -17.17 27.46 -21.10
C ASP A 73 -16.79 28.83 -20.48
N LEU A 74 -15.54 29.26 -20.67
CA LEU A 74 -15.03 30.56 -20.20
C LEU A 74 -15.79 31.75 -20.82
N ASN A 75 -16.65 31.50 -21.82
CA ASN A 75 -17.48 32.50 -22.48
C ASN A 75 -18.99 32.40 -22.17
N LEU A 76 -19.45 31.41 -21.39
CA LEU A 76 -20.87 31.32 -21.05
C LEU A 76 -21.19 32.12 -19.78
N SER A 77 -21.83 33.26 -20.00
CA SER A 77 -22.68 33.93 -19.02
C SER A 77 -23.67 32.92 -18.41
N GLU A 78 -23.41 32.57 -17.16
CA GLU A 78 -24.32 32.09 -16.10
C GLU A 78 -25.27 30.91 -16.31
N ASN A 79 -25.61 30.44 -17.51
CA ASN A 79 -26.73 29.51 -17.70
C ASN A 79 -26.47 28.45 -18.77
N ASN A 80 -25.80 27.36 -18.42
CA ASN A 80 -26.15 25.99 -18.84
C ASN A 80 -25.10 25.00 -18.35
N ALA A 81 -25.45 24.21 -17.34
CA ALA A 81 -24.59 23.21 -16.75
C ALA A 81 -25.25 21.83 -16.93
N SER A 82 -24.52 20.89 -17.53
CA SER A 82 -24.95 19.51 -17.70
C SER A 82 -23.77 18.58 -17.48
N LEU A 83 -23.41 18.45 -16.20
CA LEU A 83 -22.77 17.33 -15.48
C LEU A 83 -21.91 17.93 -14.35
N VAL A 84 -22.45 17.85 -13.12
CA VAL A 84 -21.92 18.46 -11.87
C VAL A 84 -22.04 20.00 -11.80
N VAL A 85 -23.26 20.48 -11.56
CA VAL A 85 -23.55 21.89 -11.25
C VAL A 85 -23.18 22.22 -9.81
N LEU A 86 -21.88 22.21 -9.48
CA LEU A 86 -21.38 22.89 -8.29
C LEU A 86 -20.33 23.91 -8.74
N ARG A 87 -20.66 25.21 -8.60
CA ARG A 87 -19.69 26.30 -8.72
C ARG A 87 -18.63 26.13 -7.63
N ASN A 88 -17.55 25.40 -7.95
CA ASN A 88 -16.36 25.35 -7.11
C ASN A 88 -15.49 26.55 -7.45
N ALA A 89 -15.20 27.36 -6.44
CA ALA A 89 -14.18 28.38 -6.59
C ALA A 89 -12.82 27.68 -6.63
N PHE A 90 -11.98 28.06 -7.59
CA PHE A 90 -10.59 27.61 -7.60
C PHE A 90 -9.90 28.06 -6.31
N PRO A 91 -9.02 27.21 -5.74
CA PRO A 91 -8.16 27.60 -4.64
C PRO A 91 -7.36 28.88 -4.93
N PRO A 92 -6.90 29.62 -3.90
CA PRO A 92 -6.16 30.86 -4.10
C PRO A 92 -4.87 30.74 -4.94
N HIS A 93 -4.25 29.56 -4.98
CA HIS A 93 -3.05 29.29 -5.78
C HIS A 93 -3.33 29.17 -7.29
N TYR A 94 -4.61 29.06 -7.68
CA TYR A 94 -5.07 28.99 -9.06
C TYR A 94 -5.69 30.30 -9.57
N LYS A 95 -5.45 31.43 -8.88
CA LYS A 95 -6.01 32.74 -9.25
C LYS A 95 -5.50 33.31 -10.57
N ASP A 96 -4.28 32.95 -10.98
CA ASP A 96 -3.63 33.44 -12.19
C ASP A 96 -3.72 32.44 -13.37
N ILE A 97 -4.70 31.54 -13.35
CA ILE A 97 -4.96 30.64 -14.48
C ILE A 97 -5.25 31.46 -15.73
N SER A 98 -4.50 31.19 -16.79
CA SER A 98 -4.70 31.77 -18.12
C SER A 98 -4.59 30.67 -19.17
N ALA A 99 -5.06 30.92 -20.40
CA ALA A 99 -4.95 29.96 -21.51
C ALA A 99 -3.50 29.53 -21.80
N THR A 100 -2.52 30.35 -21.40
CA THR A 100 -1.08 30.09 -21.52
C THR A 100 -0.45 29.45 -20.27
N ASN A 101 -1.10 29.55 -19.12
CA ASN A 101 -0.60 29.02 -17.84
C ASN A 101 -1.67 28.13 -17.20
N LEU A 102 -1.85 26.94 -17.78
CA LEU A 102 -2.77 25.94 -17.27
C LEU A 102 -2.07 25.04 -16.25
N PRO A 103 -2.75 24.69 -15.15
CA PRO A 103 -2.34 23.64 -14.24
C PRO A 103 -2.12 22.33 -14.99
N ALA A 104 -1.15 21.53 -14.54
CA ALA A 104 -0.86 20.24 -15.15
C ALA A 104 -2.10 19.33 -15.21
N GLU A 105 -2.92 19.31 -14.15
CA GLU A 105 -4.18 18.55 -14.07
C GLU A 105 -5.27 18.96 -15.09
N LEU A 106 -5.11 20.10 -15.77
CA LEU A 106 -6.00 20.54 -16.85
C LEU A 106 -5.40 20.32 -18.24
N LEU A 107 -4.15 19.87 -18.36
CA LEU A 107 -3.56 19.61 -19.67
C LEU A 107 -4.10 18.28 -20.22
N PRO A 108 -4.46 18.18 -21.52
CA PRO A 108 -4.97 16.94 -22.11
C PRO A 108 -4.02 15.73 -22.03
N LYS A 109 -2.72 15.98 -21.82
CA LYS A 109 -1.72 14.93 -21.61
C LYS A 109 -1.82 14.26 -20.22
N TYR A 110 -2.40 14.96 -19.24
CA TYR A 110 -2.48 14.55 -17.83
C TYR A 110 -3.89 14.06 -17.47
N THR A 111 -4.49 13.25 -18.34
CA THR A 111 -5.74 12.53 -18.03
C THR A 111 -5.55 11.54 -16.88
N THR A 112 -4.36 10.94 -16.81
CA THR A 112 -3.88 10.11 -15.70
C THR A 112 -2.70 10.83 -15.04
N ILE A 113 -2.80 11.09 -13.74
CA ILE A 113 -1.86 11.92 -12.98
C ILE A 113 -1.69 11.38 -11.56
N GLU A 114 -0.48 11.50 -11.03
CA GLU A 114 -0.14 11.09 -9.67
C GLU A 114 0.18 12.31 -8.79
N TYR A 115 -0.46 12.36 -7.62
CA TYR A 115 -0.25 13.41 -6.62
C TYR A 115 0.58 12.86 -5.46
N THR A 116 1.72 13.48 -5.18
CA THR A 116 2.48 13.27 -3.95
C THR A 116 1.95 14.22 -2.88
N LEU A 117 1.21 13.67 -1.93
CA LEU A 117 0.68 14.42 -0.79
C LEU A 117 1.80 14.70 0.23
N ASN A 118 1.73 15.85 0.90
CA ASN A 118 2.67 16.22 1.99
C ASN A 118 2.50 15.40 3.27
N ARG A 119 1.71 14.31 3.23
CA ARG A 119 1.48 13.43 4.36
C ARG A 119 2.43 12.24 4.28
N ALA A 120 3.56 12.33 4.96
CA ALA A 120 4.45 11.19 5.11
C ALA A 120 3.73 10.03 5.83
N PRO A 121 3.78 8.80 5.30
CA PRO A 121 3.29 7.63 6.03
C PRO A 121 4.05 7.54 7.36
N GLN A 122 3.31 7.46 8.45
CA GLN A 122 3.88 7.47 9.81
C GLN A 122 4.54 6.14 10.18
N VAL A 123 4.25 5.07 9.42
CA VAL A 123 4.70 3.72 9.72
C VAL A 123 5.56 3.23 8.55
N PRO A 124 6.80 2.77 8.79
CA PRO A 124 7.62 2.15 7.77
C PRO A 124 6.98 0.85 7.25
N PRO A 125 7.38 0.36 6.06
CA PRO A 125 6.89 -0.92 5.56
C PRO A 125 7.27 -2.06 6.53
N ILE A 126 6.36 -3.02 6.70
CA ILE A 126 6.52 -4.15 7.61
C ILE A 126 6.55 -5.44 6.79
N PHE A 127 7.61 -6.22 6.96
CA PHE A 127 7.80 -7.53 6.34
C PHE A 127 7.82 -8.60 7.44
N LEU A 128 6.85 -9.50 7.41
CA LEU A 128 6.77 -10.63 8.34
C LEU A 128 7.05 -11.92 7.56
N PHE A 129 8.21 -12.52 7.78
CA PHE A 129 8.56 -13.80 7.19
C PHE A 129 7.87 -14.91 7.97
N VAL A 130 7.07 -15.73 7.30
CA VAL A 130 6.40 -16.91 7.86
C VAL A 130 6.93 -18.13 7.12
N VAL A 131 7.78 -18.90 7.78
CA VAL A 131 8.63 -19.92 7.16
C VAL A 131 8.22 -21.31 7.63
N ASP A 132 7.89 -22.20 6.68
CA ASP A 132 7.67 -23.62 6.96
C ASP A 132 9.00 -24.35 7.12
N THR A 133 9.13 -25.14 8.18
CA THR A 133 10.30 -25.98 8.46
C THR A 133 10.06 -27.47 8.16
N CYS A 134 8.88 -27.85 7.68
CA CYS A 134 8.52 -29.22 7.28
C CYS A 134 8.92 -29.55 5.83
N LEU A 135 10.12 -29.12 5.42
CA LEU A 135 10.66 -29.30 4.07
C LEU A 135 11.85 -30.28 4.09
N GLU A 136 12.23 -30.78 2.90
CA GLU A 136 13.49 -31.49 2.72
C GLU A 136 14.69 -30.53 2.88
N ASP A 137 15.85 -31.06 3.25
CA ASP A 137 17.02 -30.22 3.58
C ASP A 137 17.50 -29.37 2.40
N ASP A 138 17.40 -29.89 1.17
CA ASP A 138 17.79 -29.19 -0.06
C ASP A 138 16.84 -28.01 -0.35
N ASP A 139 15.53 -28.22 -0.20
CA ASP A 139 14.52 -27.17 -0.37
C ASP A 139 14.62 -26.11 0.72
N LEU A 140 14.83 -26.53 1.98
CA LEU A 140 15.03 -25.62 3.10
C LEU A 140 16.29 -24.78 2.90
N LYS A 141 17.37 -25.37 2.38
CA LYS A 141 18.60 -24.63 2.05
C LYS A 141 18.35 -23.59 0.96
N ALA A 142 17.66 -23.95 -0.13
CA ALA A 142 17.32 -23.00 -1.18
C ALA A 142 16.41 -21.86 -0.68
N LEU A 143 15.49 -22.17 0.24
CA LEU A 143 14.63 -21.18 0.88
C LEU A 143 15.43 -20.20 1.76
N LYS A 144 16.37 -20.70 2.57
CA LYS A 144 17.27 -19.85 3.37
C LYS A 144 18.04 -18.87 2.51
N ASP A 145 18.65 -19.36 1.43
CA ASP A 145 19.44 -18.53 0.52
C ASP A 145 18.57 -17.42 -0.09
N SER A 146 17.35 -17.75 -0.49
CA SER A 146 16.39 -16.78 -1.04
C SER A 146 15.94 -15.74 0.00
N LEU A 147 15.71 -16.16 1.25
CA LEU A 147 15.32 -15.26 2.34
C LEU A 147 16.45 -14.28 2.68
N VAL A 148 17.70 -14.75 2.76
CA VAL A 148 18.86 -13.90 3.01
C VAL A 148 19.04 -12.86 1.91
N VAL A 149 18.90 -13.27 0.63
CA VAL A 149 18.91 -12.31 -0.49
C VAL A 149 17.77 -11.30 -0.37
N SER A 150 16.55 -11.76 -0.06
CA SER A 150 15.40 -10.86 0.07
C SER A 150 15.60 -9.81 1.16
N LEU A 151 16.26 -10.16 2.27
CA LEU A 151 16.56 -9.25 3.38
C LEU A 151 17.49 -8.10 2.92
N SER A 152 18.47 -8.40 2.06
CA SER A 152 19.40 -7.40 1.52
C SER A 152 18.75 -6.38 0.57
N LEU A 153 17.58 -6.72 0.02
CA LEU A 153 16.81 -5.84 -0.88
C LEU A 153 15.83 -4.93 -0.12
N LEU A 154 15.63 -5.15 1.18
CA LEU A 154 14.68 -4.37 1.97
C LEU A 154 15.25 -2.99 2.35
N PRO A 155 14.39 -1.95 2.44
CA PRO A 155 14.81 -0.66 2.95
C PRO A 155 15.37 -0.76 4.40
N PRO A 156 16.45 -0.05 4.76
CA PRO A 156 17.08 -0.18 6.09
C PRO A 156 16.16 0.14 7.29
N HIS A 157 15.14 0.97 7.06
CA HIS A 157 14.16 1.41 8.05
C HIS A 157 12.89 0.55 8.06
N ALA A 158 12.76 -0.42 7.16
CA ALA A 158 11.64 -1.35 7.14
C ALA A 158 11.67 -2.22 8.40
N LEU A 159 10.49 -2.50 8.95
CA LEU A 159 10.37 -3.40 10.10
C LEU A 159 10.31 -4.85 9.61
N VAL A 160 11.14 -5.71 10.18
CA VAL A 160 11.18 -7.14 9.90
C VAL A 160 10.82 -7.94 11.13
N GLY A 161 10.05 -9.01 10.93
CA GLY A 161 9.80 -10.06 11.91
C GLY A 161 9.90 -11.46 11.29
N LEU A 162 10.09 -12.47 12.14
CA LEU A 162 10.20 -13.86 11.73
C LEU A 162 9.28 -14.76 12.56
N ILE A 163 8.53 -15.60 11.87
CA ILE A 163 7.77 -16.72 12.43
C ILE A 163 8.19 -17.97 11.67
N THR A 164 8.56 -19.02 12.40
CA THR A 164 8.83 -20.34 11.80
C THR A 164 7.77 -21.31 12.28
N PHE A 165 7.36 -22.25 11.45
CA PHE A 165 6.37 -23.23 11.85
C PHE A 165 6.66 -24.61 11.28
N GLY A 166 6.29 -25.62 12.07
CA GLY A 166 6.14 -27.01 11.66
C GLY A 166 4.96 -27.59 12.44
N THR A 167 5.22 -28.58 13.29
CA THR A 167 4.23 -29.06 14.29
C THR A 167 3.80 -27.96 15.27
N MET A 168 4.71 -27.03 15.56
CA MET A 168 4.50 -25.89 16.45
C MET A 168 4.88 -24.60 15.74
N SER A 169 4.24 -23.48 16.08
CA SER A 169 4.57 -22.16 15.53
C SER A 169 5.45 -21.40 16.50
N GLN A 170 6.60 -20.91 16.06
CA GLN A 170 7.57 -20.17 16.85
C GLN A 170 7.62 -18.71 16.39
N VAL A 171 7.34 -17.79 17.31
CA VAL A 171 7.46 -16.34 17.07
C VAL A 171 8.80 -15.88 17.63
N HIS A 172 9.70 -15.40 16.78
CA HIS A 172 11.06 -15.04 17.16
C HIS A 172 11.13 -13.60 17.71
N GLU A 173 11.77 -13.44 18.87
CA GLU A 173 12.03 -12.14 19.50
C GLU A 173 13.40 -11.64 19.03
N LEU A 174 13.40 -10.60 18.18
CA LEU A 174 14.62 -10.07 17.55
C LEU A 174 15.33 -9.00 18.41
N GLY A 175 14.62 -8.44 19.40
CA GLY A 175 15.11 -7.35 20.27
C GLY A 175 16.12 -7.72 21.33
N TYR A 176 16.50 -8.99 21.44
CA TYR A 176 17.45 -9.46 22.43
C TYR A 176 18.67 -10.09 21.74
N SER A 177 19.78 -9.36 21.72
CA SER A 177 21.01 -9.75 21.01
C SER A 177 21.86 -10.78 21.74
N GLU A 178 21.66 -10.95 23.05
CA GLU A 178 22.47 -11.86 23.88
C GLU A 178 22.02 -13.32 23.76
N CYS A 179 20.72 -13.56 23.50
CA CYS A 179 20.17 -14.91 23.40
C CYS A 179 18.94 -14.93 22.49
N PRO A 180 18.88 -15.83 21.49
CA PRO A 180 17.68 -15.98 20.67
C PRO A 180 16.54 -16.52 21.54
N LYS A 181 15.44 -15.75 21.61
CA LYS A 181 14.25 -16.12 22.36
C LYS A 181 13.07 -16.26 21.39
N SER A 182 12.29 -17.31 21.57
CA SER A 182 11.08 -17.55 20.77
C SER A 182 9.90 -17.94 21.63
N TYR A 183 8.69 -17.61 21.18
CA TYR A 183 7.43 -17.98 21.82
C TYR A 183 6.81 -19.09 21.01
N VAL A 184 6.54 -20.22 21.65
CA VAL A 184 6.04 -21.43 20.99
C VAL A 184 4.54 -21.56 21.20
N PHE A 185 3.79 -21.61 20.10
CA PHE A 185 2.35 -21.83 20.04
C PHE A 185 2.05 -23.21 19.50
N ARG A 186 0.99 -23.85 20.02
CA ARG A 186 0.54 -25.17 19.57
C ARG A 186 -0.17 -25.03 18.22
N GLY A 187 0.32 -25.69 17.17
CA GLY A 187 -0.28 -25.64 15.84
C GLY A 187 -1.72 -26.18 15.79
N THR A 188 -2.08 -27.09 16.70
CA THR A 188 -3.42 -27.70 16.76
C THR A 188 -4.48 -26.84 17.47
N LYS A 189 -4.08 -25.72 18.07
CA LYS A 189 -4.98 -24.84 18.83
C LYS A 189 -5.16 -23.53 18.08
N GLU A 190 -6.40 -23.13 17.86
CA GLU A 190 -6.71 -21.79 17.37
C GLU A 190 -6.62 -20.78 18.52
N TYR A 191 -5.86 -19.70 18.30
CA TYR A 191 -5.67 -18.63 19.28
C TYR A 191 -6.39 -17.37 18.79
N THR A 192 -7.15 -16.74 19.68
CA THR A 192 -7.74 -15.43 19.39
C THR A 192 -6.68 -14.32 19.45
N PRO A 193 -6.85 -13.20 18.72
CA PRO A 193 -5.89 -12.09 18.77
C PRO A 193 -5.60 -11.58 20.19
N LYS A 194 -6.61 -11.58 21.06
CA LYS A 194 -6.46 -11.19 22.48
C LYS A 194 -5.58 -12.17 23.26
N GLN A 195 -5.72 -13.47 23.03
CA GLN A 195 -4.87 -14.48 23.67
C GLN A 195 -3.41 -14.35 23.21
N VAL A 196 -3.17 -14.12 21.92
CA VAL A 196 -1.82 -13.87 21.39
C VAL A 196 -1.23 -12.59 21.97
N GLN A 197 -2.03 -11.52 22.05
CA GLN A 197 -1.60 -10.25 22.66
C GLN A 197 -1.17 -10.41 24.13
N ASP A 198 -1.92 -11.23 24.88
CA ASP A 198 -1.66 -11.51 26.29
C ASP A 198 -0.41 -12.39 26.46
N MET A 199 -0.28 -13.45 25.64
CA MET A 199 0.86 -14.37 25.68
C MET A 199 2.18 -13.73 25.26
N LEU A 200 2.14 -12.85 24.25
CA LEU A 200 3.33 -12.11 23.76
C LEU A 200 3.63 -10.85 24.59
N GLY A 201 2.77 -10.49 25.56
CA GLY A 201 2.94 -9.29 26.37
C GLY A 201 2.93 -8.01 25.54
N LEU A 202 2.06 -7.93 24.54
CA LEU A 202 1.92 -6.79 23.61
C LEU A 202 1.03 -5.67 24.16
N ARG A 203 0.47 -5.82 25.37
CA ARG A 203 -0.35 -4.77 25.98
C ARG A 203 0.53 -3.57 26.34
N PRO A 204 0.16 -2.34 25.94
CA PRO A 204 0.78 -1.15 26.51
C PRO A 204 0.44 -1.14 28.00
N GLN A 205 1.45 -1.31 28.84
CA GLN A 205 1.28 -1.19 30.27
C GLN A 205 1.06 0.30 30.55
N VAL A 206 -0.17 0.67 30.88
CA VAL A 206 -0.48 2.02 31.36
C VAL A 206 0.39 2.25 32.59
N GLN A 207 1.38 3.13 32.48
CA GLN A 207 2.23 3.51 33.61
C GLN A 207 1.32 4.02 34.73
N ARG A 208 1.23 3.24 35.82
CA ARG A 208 0.65 3.73 37.05
C ARG A 208 1.67 4.69 37.68
N PRO A 209 1.29 5.92 38.04
CA PRO A 209 2.22 6.86 38.67
C PRO A 209 2.74 6.26 39.99
N GLY A 210 4.06 6.13 40.14
CA GLY A 210 4.69 5.86 41.44
C GLY A 210 5.40 4.51 41.66
N GLN A 211 5.66 3.69 40.64
CA GLN A 211 6.55 2.52 40.78
C GLN A 211 7.92 2.71 40.13
N PRO A 212 9.04 2.36 40.80
CA PRO A 212 10.37 2.48 40.22
C PRO A 212 10.59 1.45 39.10
N GLY A 213 10.87 1.95 37.91
CA GLY A 213 11.80 1.38 36.92
C GLY A 213 11.66 -0.10 36.54
N VAL A 214 10.60 -0.46 35.82
CA VAL A 214 10.69 -1.56 34.84
C VAL A 214 11.06 -0.90 33.51
N PRO A 215 12.11 -1.34 32.79
CA PRO A 215 12.43 -0.78 31.48
C PRO A 215 11.19 -0.83 30.58
N PRO A 216 10.97 0.18 29.73
CA PRO A 216 9.76 0.25 28.91
C PRO A 216 9.64 -1.05 28.12
N ASN A 217 8.61 -1.84 28.46
CA ASN A 217 8.35 -3.09 27.79
C ASN A 217 8.10 -2.73 26.31
N MET A 218 9.03 -3.11 25.43
CA MET A 218 9.10 -2.72 24.01
C MET A 218 7.95 -3.29 23.13
N GLY A 219 6.70 -3.31 23.62
CA GLY A 219 5.48 -3.72 22.92
C GLY A 219 5.67 -4.70 21.76
N ALA A 220 5.21 -4.32 20.58
CA ALA A 220 5.46 -5.02 19.32
C ALA A 220 6.88 -4.79 18.76
N SER A 221 7.61 -3.77 19.24
CA SER A 221 8.95 -3.43 18.78
C SER A 221 10.04 -4.43 19.23
N ARG A 222 9.70 -5.44 20.05
CA ARG A 222 10.59 -6.59 20.32
C ARG A 222 10.58 -7.64 19.21
N PHE A 223 9.46 -7.75 18.49
CA PHE A 223 9.24 -8.74 17.43
C PHE A 223 9.46 -8.15 16.04
N LEU A 224 9.22 -6.84 15.90
CA LEU A 224 9.38 -6.09 14.67
C LEU A 224 10.46 -5.03 14.87
N LEU A 225 11.60 -5.21 14.21
CA LEU A 225 12.73 -4.29 14.29
C LEU A 225 13.14 -3.77 12.93
N PRO A 226 13.69 -2.54 12.85
CA PRO A 226 14.31 -2.05 11.63
C PRO A 226 15.39 -3.02 11.12
N VAL A 227 15.39 -3.31 9.82
CA VAL A 227 16.37 -4.23 9.19
C VAL A 227 17.80 -3.88 9.61
N GLN A 228 18.17 -2.60 9.56
CA GLN A 228 19.52 -2.14 9.94
C GLN A 228 19.96 -2.48 11.37
N GLN A 229 19.01 -2.79 12.28
CA GLN A 229 19.30 -3.14 13.68
C GLN A 229 19.38 -4.65 13.91
N CYS A 230 18.65 -5.44 13.12
CA CYS A 230 18.50 -6.88 13.32
C CYS A 230 19.07 -7.75 12.20
N GLU A 231 19.64 -7.16 11.14
CA GLU A 231 20.14 -7.87 9.95
C GLU A 231 21.05 -9.06 10.32
N PHE A 232 22.09 -8.83 11.12
CA PHE A 232 23.03 -9.89 11.51
C PHE A 232 22.35 -11.01 12.31
N ILE A 233 21.46 -10.65 13.25
CA ILE A 233 20.74 -11.61 14.09
C ILE A 233 19.78 -12.43 13.23
N LEU A 234 19.03 -11.77 12.35
CA LEU A 234 18.06 -12.43 11.49
C LEU A 234 18.74 -13.39 10.51
N THR A 235 19.82 -12.96 9.85
CA THR A 235 20.61 -13.82 8.96
C THR A 235 21.16 -15.02 9.72
N SER A 236 21.69 -14.82 10.93
CA SER A 236 22.18 -15.92 11.78
C SER A 236 21.07 -16.92 12.13
N ILE A 237 19.87 -16.43 12.48
CA ILE A 237 18.71 -17.29 12.77
C ILE A 237 18.30 -18.07 11.51
N LEU A 238 18.22 -17.41 10.35
CA LEU A 238 17.84 -18.01 9.08
C LEU A 238 18.83 -19.11 8.65
N GLU A 239 20.13 -18.86 8.74
CA GLU A 239 21.17 -19.85 8.42
C GLU A 239 21.10 -21.08 9.34
N GLN A 240 20.80 -20.85 10.62
CA GLN A 240 20.68 -21.90 11.64
C GLN A 240 19.33 -22.62 11.66
N LEU A 241 18.35 -22.27 10.81
CA LEU A 241 17.08 -22.98 10.77
C LEU A 241 17.30 -24.46 10.48
N GLN A 242 16.60 -25.33 11.20
CA GLN A 242 16.64 -26.77 10.98
C GLN A 242 15.24 -27.24 10.61
N ARG A 243 15.19 -28.41 9.97
CA ARG A 243 13.93 -29.11 9.73
C ARG A 243 13.18 -29.33 11.04
N ASP A 244 11.84 -29.33 10.97
CA ASP A 244 11.00 -29.64 12.14
C ASP A 244 11.45 -30.99 12.75
N PRO A 245 11.79 -31.05 14.04
CA PRO A 245 12.32 -32.26 14.66
C PRO A 245 11.27 -33.36 14.84
N TRP A 246 10.00 -33.10 14.51
CA TRP A 246 8.94 -34.07 14.62
C TRP A 246 8.91 -35.00 13.38
N PRO A 247 8.84 -36.33 13.59
CA PRO A 247 8.85 -37.32 12.51
C PRO A 247 7.56 -37.33 11.68
#